data_AF-A0A2I1GQE5-F1
#
_entry.id   AF-A0A2I1GQE5-F1
#
_cell.length_a   1.000
_cell.length_b   1.000
_cell.length_c   1.000
_cell.angle_alpha   90.00
_cell.angle_beta   90.00
_cell.angle_gamma   90.00
#
_symmetry.space_group_name_H-M   'P 1'
#
loop_
_entity.id
_entity.type
_entity.pdbx_description
1 polymer ?
#
loop_
_entity_poly.entity_id
_entity_poly.type
_entity_poly.pdbx_seq_one_letter_code
_entity_poly.pdbx_strand_id
1 'polypeptide(L)'
;MNLFIGLLNLAIDEYNDRASYLAQKAEVIAEIELFYLLPFQRRWRTWFLEVIFYRADVKEARKYIKEAIKNGEWKKDDWPEMKNKILKLLSIEDAIKD
;
A
#
# COMPACT_ATOMS: atom_id res chain seq x y z
N MET A 1 -24.28 19.37 19.15
CA MET A 1 -23.79 18.01 18.79
C MET A 1 -24.02 17.67 17.31
N ASN A 2 -25.20 17.90 16.72
CA ASN A 2 -25.46 17.53 15.31
C ASN A 2 -24.57 18.24 14.27
N LEU A 3 -24.18 19.49 14.51
CA LEU A 3 -23.24 20.21 13.64
C LEU A 3 -21.85 19.56 13.63
N PHE A 4 -21.34 19.19 14.80
CA PHE A 4 -20.04 18.51 14.93
C PHE A 4 -20.06 17.12 14.29
N ILE A 5 -21.16 16.37 14.45
CA ILE A 5 -21.34 15.06 13.79
C ILE A 5 -21.40 15.23 12.26
N GLY A 6 -22.08 16.27 11.76
CA GLY A 6 -22.14 16.56 10.32
C GLY A 6 -20.78 16.96 9.73
N LEU A 7 -20.02 17.80 10.42
CA LEU A 7 -18.66 18.17 10.02
C LEU A 7 -17.70 16.98 10.05
N LEU A 8 -17.82 16.13 11.08
CA LEU A 8 -17.03 14.91 11.19
C LEU A 8 -17.35 13.93 10.05
N ASN A 9 -18.61 13.73 9.71
CA ASN A 9 -18.99 12.86 8.60
C ASN A 9 -18.46 13.38 7.25
N LEU A 10 -18.51 14.68 7.00
CA LEU A 10 -17.94 15.28 5.79
C LEU A 10 -16.43 15.05 5.71
N ALA A 11 -15.71 15.25 6.82
CA ALA A 11 -14.29 14.96 6.87
C ALA A 11 -14.00 13.46 6.67
N ILE A 12 -14.77 12.57 7.31
CA ILE A 12 -14.59 11.13 7.13
C ILE A 12 -14.83 10.73 5.68
N ASP A 13 -15.86 11.23 5.02
CA ASP A 13 -16.15 10.91 3.61
C ASP A 13 -15.04 11.42 2.67
N GLU A 14 -14.48 12.60 2.95
CA GLU A 14 -13.36 13.16 2.19
C GLU A 14 -12.06 12.34 2.38
N TYR A 15 -11.86 11.75 3.56
CA TYR A 15 -10.71 10.90 3.89
C TYR A 15 -10.99 9.40 3.82
N ASN A 16 -12.16 8.96 3.34
CA ASN A 16 -12.54 7.56 3.19
C ASN A 16 -11.86 6.94 1.94
N ASP A 17 -10.56 7.16 1.82
CA ASP A 17 -9.73 6.56 0.81
C ASP A 17 -9.19 5.21 1.32
N ARG A 18 -9.55 4.14 0.60
CA ARG A 18 -9.17 2.78 0.96
C ARG A 18 -7.66 2.57 0.92
N ALA A 19 -6.94 3.29 0.06
CA ALA A 19 -5.47 3.21 0.04
C ALA A 19 -4.87 3.84 1.29
N SER A 20 -5.35 5.02 1.68
CA SER A 20 -4.95 5.73 2.91
C SER A 20 -5.22 4.89 4.16
N TYR A 21 -6.37 4.22 4.23
CA TYR A 21 -6.68 3.28 5.32
C TYR A 21 -5.66 2.12 5.39
N LEU A 22 -5.28 1.54 4.25
CA LEU A 22 -4.31 0.44 4.22
C LEU A 22 -2.90 0.89 4.57
N ALA A 23 -2.50 2.10 4.17
CA ALA A 23 -1.23 2.70 4.55
C ALA A 23 -1.14 2.90 6.06
N GLN A 24 -2.15 3.54 6.66
CA GLN A 24 -2.22 3.72 8.12
C GLN A 24 -2.25 2.38 8.85
N LYS A 25 -3.00 1.40 8.32
CA LYS A 25 -3.03 0.05 8.89
C LYS A 25 -1.66 -0.61 8.87
N ALA A 26 -0.88 -0.46 7.80
CA ALA A 26 0.47 -1.00 7.71
C ALA A 26 1.42 -0.33 8.72
N GLU A 27 1.32 0.99 8.87
CA GLU A 27 2.11 1.78 9.83
C GLU A 27 1.85 1.33 11.27
N VAL A 28 0.58 1.24 11.67
CA VAL A 28 0.19 0.77 13.00
C VAL A 28 0.67 -0.67 13.26
N ILE A 29 0.58 -1.56 12.26
CA ILE A 29 1.09 -2.94 12.40
C ILE A 29 2.61 -2.95 12.62
N ALA A 30 3.36 -2.12 11.90
CA ALA A 30 4.81 -2.01 12.05
C ALA A 30 5.21 -1.47 13.43
N GLU A 31 4.48 -0.48 13.96
CA GLU A 31 4.69 0.02 15.32
C GLU A 31 4.40 -1.05 16.39
N ILE A 32 3.30 -1.79 16.23
CA ILE A 32 2.97 -2.93 17.10
C ILE A 32 4.10 -3.96 17.08
N GLU A 33 4.60 -4.30 15.89
CA GLU A 33 5.68 -5.29 15.74
C GLU A 33 6.98 -4.84 16.40
N LEU A 34 7.34 -3.55 16.26
CA LEU A 34 8.58 -3.00 16.79
C LEU A 34 8.55 -2.85 18.30
N PHE A 35 7.43 -2.38 18.87
CA PHE A 35 7.38 -1.93 20.28
C PHE A 35 6.64 -2.88 21.23
N TYR A 36 5.70 -3.69 20.73
CA TYR A 36 4.73 -4.38 21.59
C TYR A 36 4.80 -5.92 21.52
N LEU A 37 5.66 -6.51 20.69
CA LEU A 37 5.75 -7.96 20.52
C LEU A 37 7.03 -8.60 21.08
N LEU A 38 6.85 -9.74 21.74
CA LEU A 38 7.96 -10.60 22.15
C LEU A 38 8.59 -11.31 20.93
N PRO A 39 9.89 -11.68 21.00
CA PRO A 39 10.61 -12.29 19.88
C PRO A 39 9.96 -13.56 19.28
N PHE A 40 9.21 -14.32 20.07
CA PHE A 40 8.51 -15.51 19.59
C PHE A 40 7.19 -15.18 18.87
N GLN A 41 6.50 -14.09 19.25
CA GLN A 41 5.24 -13.66 18.62
C GLN A 41 5.50 -13.12 17.21
N ARG A 42 6.62 -12.43 16.99
CA ARG A 42 7.07 -11.95 15.66
C ARG A 42 7.28 -13.07 14.63
N ARG A 43 7.46 -14.31 15.08
CA ARG A 43 7.63 -15.47 14.18
C ARG A 43 6.30 -16.03 13.69
N TRP A 44 5.16 -15.57 14.23
CA TRP A 44 3.84 -16.03 13.85
C TRP A 44 3.35 -15.30 12.59
N ARG A 45 3.71 -15.85 11.41
CA ARG A 45 3.30 -15.35 10.10
C ARG A 45 1.78 -15.26 9.90
N THR A 46 1.01 -15.99 10.70
CA THR A 46 -0.47 -15.92 10.70
C THR A 46 -1.01 -14.66 11.35
N TRP A 47 -0.26 -14.04 12.27
CA TRP A 47 -0.67 -12.84 13.00
C TRP A 47 -0.12 -11.56 12.37
N PHE A 48 1.06 -11.63 11.73
CA PHE A 48 1.69 -10.51 11.02
C PHE A 48 1.85 -10.87 9.55
N LEU A 49 1.03 -10.24 8.71
CA LEU A 49 1.05 -10.40 7.28
C LEU A 49 2.30 -9.73 6.69
N GLU A 50 3.04 -10.48 5.90
CA GLU A 50 4.19 -9.95 5.14
C GLU A 50 3.73 -9.06 3.97
N VAL A 51 2.49 -9.24 3.48
CA VAL A 51 1.91 -8.49 2.36
C VAL A 51 0.44 -8.17 2.63
N ILE A 52 0.03 -6.94 2.32
CA ILE A 52 -1.37 -6.51 2.36
C ILE A 52 -1.93 -6.53 0.93
N PHE A 53 -3.05 -7.22 0.73
CA PHE A 53 -3.70 -7.30 -0.58
C PHE A 53 -4.66 -6.13 -0.79
N TYR A 54 -4.44 -5.37 -1.87
CA TYR A 54 -5.37 -4.35 -2.35
C TYR A 54 -5.92 -4.72 -3.72
N ARG A 55 -7.19 -4.39 -3.96
CA ARG A 55 -7.79 -4.49 -5.30
C ARG A 55 -7.75 -3.11 -5.92
N ALA A 56 -7.07 -2.99 -7.05
CA ALA A 56 -7.01 -1.78 -7.86
C ALA A 56 -7.50 -2.11 -9.27
N ASP A 57 -8.05 -1.11 -9.96
CA ASP A 57 -8.37 -1.25 -11.39
C ASP A 57 -7.08 -1.40 -12.20
N VAL A 58 -7.09 -2.32 -13.18
CA VAL A 58 -5.91 -2.64 -13.98
C VAL A 58 -5.47 -1.46 -14.84
N LYS A 59 -6.40 -0.65 -15.37
CA LYS A 59 -6.08 0.51 -16.21
C LYS A 59 -5.48 1.63 -15.37
N GLU A 60 -6.07 1.91 -14.20
CA GLU A 60 -5.54 2.91 -13.27
C GLU A 60 -4.15 2.51 -12.77
N ALA A 61 -3.97 1.26 -12.33
CA ALA A 61 -2.67 0.75 -11.89
C ALA A 61 -1.60 0.88 -12.98
N ARG A 62 -1.95 0.57 -14.24
CA ARG A 62 -1.06 0.73 -15.39
C ARG A 62 -0.64 2.19 -15.61
N LYS A 63 -1.58 3.14 -15.48
CA LYS A 63 -1.31 4.56 -15.64
C LYS A 63 -0.35 5.07 -14.56
N TYR A 64 -0.67 4.79 -13.29
CA TYR A 64 0.13 5.19 -12.14
C TYR A 64 1.56 4.64 -12.22
N ILE A 65 1.74 3.35 -12.52
CA ILE A 65 3.08 2.75 -12.57
C ILE A 65 3.92 3.36 -13.69
N LYS A 66 3.33 3.64 -14.87
CA LYS A 66 4.05 4.31 -15.96
C LYS A 66 4.48 5.73 -15.57
N GLU A 67 3.61 6.48 -14.89
CA GLU A 67 3.94 7.82 -14.36
C GLU A 67 5.06 7.74 -13.30
N ALA A 68 4.97 6.80 -12.36
CA ALA A 68 5.99 6.59 -11.33
C ALA A 68 7.36 6.18 -11.90
N ILE A 69 7.38 5.36 -12.97
CA ILE A 69 8.61 5.03 -13.69
C ILE A 69 9.19 6.28 -14.37
N LYS A 70 8.35 7.06 -15.06
CA LYS A 70 8.78 8.29 -15.73
C LYS A 70 9.34 9.33 -14.76
N ASN A 71 8.76 9.44 -13.56
CA ASN A 71 9.19 10.36 -12.52
C ASN A 71 10.41 9.85 -11.73
N GLY A 72 10.89 8.61 -11.97
CA GLY A 72 11.99 8.02 -11.23
C GLY A 72 11.63 7.58 -9.79
N GLU A 73 10.34 7.60 -9.44
CA GLU A 73 9.82 7.16 -8.13
C GLU A 73 9.81 5.63 -8.02
N TRP A 74 9.70 4.93 -9.15
CA TRP A 74 9.78 3.47 -9.21
C TRP A 74 11.22 2.95 -9.11
N LYS A 75 11.84 3.08 -7.94
CA LYS A 75 13.19 2.53 -7.67
C LYS A 75 13.14 1.00 -7.60
N LYS A 76 14.13 0.29 -8.16
CA LYS A 76 14.17 -1.19 -8.07
C LYS A 76 14.76 -1.72 -6.77
N ASP A 77 15.36 -0.86 -5.95
CA ASP A 77 16.12 -1.25 -4.76
C ASP A 77 15.22 -1.86 -3.67
N ASP A 78 14.02 -1.31 -3.49
CA ASP A 78 13.05 -1.80 -2.52
C ASP A 78 12.20 -2.93 -3.11
N TRP A 79 12.47 -4.16 -2.67
CA TRP A 79 11.73 -5.39 -3.01
C TRP A 79 11.61 -5.69 -4.52
N PRO A 80 12.75 -5.93 -5.20
CA PRO A 80 12.81 -6.11 -6.66
C PRO A 80 11.93 -7.27 -7.17
N GLU A 81 11.85 -8.36 -6.42
CA GLU A 81 11.05 -9.54 -6.76
C GLU A 81 9.56 -9.21 -6.90
N MET A 82 9.00 -8.47 -5.95
CA MET A 82 7.58 -8.10 -5.96
C MET A 82 7.28 -7.09 -7.07
N LYS A 83 8.18 -6.12 -7.29
CA LYS A 83 8.04 -5.15 -8.39
C LYS A 83 8.02 -5.82 -9.75
N ASN A 84 8.93 -6.76 -10.00
CA ASN A 84 8.94 -7.55 -11.23
C ASN A 84 7.65 -8.38 -11.40
N LYS A 85 7.16 -8.98 -10.31
CA LYS A 85 5.89 -9.73 -10.33
C LYS A 85 4.69 -8.83 -10.69
N ILE A 86 4.64 -7.61 -10.16
CA ILE A 86 3.58 -6.62 -10.49
C ILE A 86 3.66 -6.22 -11.96
N LEU A 87 4.85 -5.93 -12.48
CA LEU A 87 5.05 -5.52 -13.88
C LEU A 87 4.63 -6.62 -14.85
N LYS A 88 4.94 -7.88 -14.53
CA LYS A 88 4.49 -9.06 -15.26
C LYS A 88 2.98 -9.26 -15.20
N LEU A 89 2.38 -9.15 -14.02
CA LEU A 89 0.92 -9.25 -13.83
C LEU A 89 0.15 -8.20 -14.62
N LEU A 90 0.70 -6.98 -14.73
CA LEU A 90 0.08 -5.89 -15.45
C LEU A 90 0.48 -5.84 -16.93
N SER A 91 1.37 -6.70 -17.39
CA SER A 91 1.89 -6.72 -18.77
C SER A 91 2.52 -5.38 -19.18
N ILE A 92 3.34 -4.78 -18.30
CA ILE A 92 4.03 -3.49 -18.53
C ILE A 92 5.56 -3.66 -18.59
N GLU A 93 6.03 -4.87 -18.87
CA GLU A 93 7.47 -5.20 -18.93
C GLU A 93 8.23 -4.26 -19.88
N ASP A 94 7.58 -3.81 -20.96
CA ASP A 94 8.15 -2.89 -21.97
C ASP A 94 8.41 -1.46 -21.47
N ALA A 95 7.79 -1.03 -20.36
CA ALA A 95 8.00 0.33 -19.83
C ALA A 95 9.32 0.49 -19.08
N ILE A 96 10.07 -0.60 -18.89
CA ILE A 96 11.36 -0.61 -18.21
C ILE A 96 12.52 -0.40 -19.20
N LYS A 97 12.25 -0.15 -20.49
CA LYS A 97 13.32 0.04 -21.48
C LYS A 97 14.23 1.21 -21.07
N ASP A 98 15.49 0.83 -20.90
CA ASP A 98 16.66 1.69 -20.61
C ASP A 98 16.76 2.90 -21.54
#